data_AF-F8KX23-F1
#
_entry.id   AF-F8KX23-F1
#
_cell.length_a   1.000
_cell.length_b   1.000
_cell.length_c   1.000
_cell.angle_alpha   90.00
_cell.angle_beta   90.00
_cell.angle_gamma   90.00
#
_symmetry.space_group_name_H-M   'P 1'
#
loop_
_entity.id
_entity.type
_entity.pdbx_description
1 polymer ?
#
loop_
_entity_poly.entity_id
_entity_poly.type
_entity_poly.pdbx_seq_one_letter_code
_entity_poly.pdbx_strand_id
1 'polypeptide(L)'
;MKGYTRHGLNQAISRNGGRGVNPRDILLALRDPKKIVNEAGNTVKYIGKNATVVLSSKGKLITTYGRPRGPQVWDLNGIKKIK
;
A
#
# COMPACT_ATOMS: atom_id res chain seq x y z
N MET A 1 13.55 -3.93 5.64
CA MET A 1 12.88 -4.76 4.61
C MET A 1 13.94 -5.57 3.88
N LYS A 2 13.71 -6.87 3.62
CA LYS A 2 14.67 -7.76 2.96
C LYS A 2 14.36 -8.03 1.46
N GLY A 3 13.49 -7.22 0.87
CA GLY A 3 13.08 -7.31 -0.54
C GLY A 3 11.57 -7.48 -0.73
N TYR A 4 11.18 -7.70 -1.99
CA TYR A 4 9.80 -7.87 -2.42
C TYR A 4 9.48 -9.33 -2.72
N THR A 5 8.25 -9.76 -2.44
CA THR A 5 7.67 -10.93 -3.12
C THR A 5 7.25 -10.53 -4.54
N ARG A 6 6.99 -11.50 -5.43
CA ARG A 6 6.46 -11.19 -6.79
C ARG A 6 5.15 -10.40 -6.70
N HIS A 7 4.24 -10.81 -5.81
CA HIS A 7 3.00 -10.08 -5.58
C HIS A 7 3.27 -8.67 -5.03
N GLY A 8 4.14 -8.54 -4.03
CA GLY A 8 4.47 -7.26 -3.42
C GLY A 8 5.14 -6.28 -4.38
N LEU A 9 5.99 -6.77 -5.29
CA LEU A 9 6.60 -5.96 -6.34
C LEU A 9 5.51 -5.42 -7.29
N ASN A 10 4.61 -6.28 -7.76
CA ASN A 10 3.50 -5.88 -8.62
C ASN A 10 2.60 -4.84 -7.93
N GLN A 11 2.35 -4.98 -6.62
CA GLN A 11 1.60 -3.97 -5.86
C GLN A 11 2.37 -2.65 -5.74
N ALA A 12 3.69 -2.70 -5.62
CA ALA A 12 4.52 -1.51 -5.53
C ALA A 12 4.57 -0.74 -6.86
N ILE A 13 4.60 -1.42 -8.01
CA ILE A 13 4.80 -0.76 -9.32
C ILE A 13 3.52 -0.59 -10.14
N SER A 14 2.54 -1.50 -10.03
CA SER A 14 1.40 -1.55 -10.96
C SER A 14 0.04 -1.23 -10.34
N ARG A 15 -0.02 -0.92 -9.03
CA ARG A 15 -1.30 -0.68 -8.35
C ARG A 15 -2.04 0.54 -8.91
N ASN A 16 -3.38 0.55 -8.80
CA ASN A 16 -4.27 1.62 -9.25
C ASN A 16 -4.09 1.99 -10.75
N GLY A 17 -4.08 0.96 -11.61
CA GLY A 17 -3.93 1.12 -13.05
C GLY A 17 -2.52 1.53 -13.47
N GLY A 18 -1.48 0.93 -12.88
CA GLY A 18 -0.09 1.18 -13.26
C GLY A 18 0.63 2.30 -12.52
N ARG A 19 -0.02 2.99 -11.57
CA ARG A 19 0.59 4.11 -10.82
C ARG A 19 1.50 3.67 -9.68
N GLY A 20 1.30 2.46 -9.18
CA GLY A 20 2.06 1.92 -8.06
C GLY A 20 1.88 2.68 -6.75
N VAL A 21 2.86 2.52 -5.87
CA VAL A 21 3.00 3.21 -4.60
C VAL A 21 4.36 3.87 -4.58
N ASN A 22 4.41 5.14 -4.20
CA ASN A 22 5.67 5.87 -4.15
C ASN A 22 6.69 5.16 -3.24
N PRO A 23 7.88 4.79 -3.73
CA PRO A 23 8.89 4.09 -2.94
C PRO A 23 9.27 4.82 -1.64
N ARG A 24 9.25 6.17 -1.65
CA ARG A 24 9.49 6.97 -0.45
C ARG A 24 8.42 6.74 0.61
N ASP A 25 7.16 6.65 0.21
CA ASP A 25 6.06 6.41 1.14
C ASP A 25 6.07 4.99 1.71
N ILE A 26 6.49 4.00 0.92
CA ILE A 26 6.75 2.62 1.41
C ILE A 26 7.84 2.66 2.49
N LEU A 27 8.95 3.34 2.24
CA LEU A 27 10.06 3.44 3.18
C LEU A 27 9.66 4.19 4.45
N LEU A 28 8.95 5.31 4.32
CA LEU A 28 8.45 6.09 5.46
C LEU A 28 7.49 5.27 6.31
N ALA A 29 6.58 4.50 5.71
CA ALA A 29 5.68 3.62 6.45
C ALA A 29 6.45 2.59 7.31
N LEU A 30 7.62 2.13 6.86
CA LEU A 30 8.46 1.18 7.60
C LEU A 30 9.36 1.83 8.65
N ARG A 31 9.83 3.07 8.42
CA ARG A 31 10.74 3.79 9.33
C ARG A 31 10.02 4.55 10.43
N ASP A 32 8.90 5.18 10.09
CA ASP A 32 8.09 6.01 10.98
C ASP A 32 6.59 5.66 10.78
N PRO A 33 6.16 4.47 11.21
CA PRO A 33 4.78 4.06 11.12
C PRO A 33 3.91 4.85 12.08
N LYS A 34 2.74 5.31 11.60
CA LYS A 34 1.69 5.86 12.47
C LYS A 34 1.03 4.78 13.34
N LYS A 35 0.96 3.56 12.81
CA LYS A 35 0.39 2.40 13.52
C LYS A 35 1.03 1.13 13.02
N ILE A 36 1.28 0.21 13.94
CA ILE A 36 1.72 -1.15 13.66
C ILE A 36 0.62 -2.09 14.10
N VAL A 37 0.27 -3.05 13.24
CA VAL A 37 -0.73 -4.08 13.53
C VAL A 37 -0.10 -5.44 13.24
N ASN A 38 -0.06 -6.29 14.26
CA ASN A 38 0.29 -7.70 14.08
C ASN A 38 -0.97 -8.44 13.64
N GLU A 39 -0.96 -8.98 12.42
CA GLU A 39 -2.11 -9.72 11.90
C GLU A 39 -1.97 -11.22 12.19
N ALA A 40 -3.10 -11.91 12.33
CA ALA A 40 -3.12 -13.37 12.40
C ALA A 40 -2.45 -13.94 11.13
N GLY A 41 -1.47 -14.82 11.30
CA GLY A 41 -0.71 -15.41 10.17
C GLY A 41 0.73 -14.89 9.99
N ASN A 42 1.38 -14.39 11.05
CA ASN A 42 2.81 -14.03 11.05
C ASN A 42 3.16 -12.92 10.04
N THR A 43 2.25 -11.96 9.86
CA THR A 43 2.50 -10.75 9.08
C THR A 43 2.36 -9.52 9.95
N VAL A 44 3.10 -8.47 9.59
CA VAL A 44 3.08 -7.20 10.29
C VAL A 44 2.71 -6.11 9.30
N LYS A 45 1.63 -5.39 9.63
CA LYS A 45 1.11 -4.27 8.87
C LYS A 45 1.61 -2.96 9.47
N TYR A 46 2.37 -2.22 8.68
CA TYR A 46 2.88 -0.89 8.98
C TYR A 46 2.03 0.14 8.23
N ILE A 47 1.34 0.99 8.98
CA ILE A 47 0.46 2.03 8.44
C ILE A 47 1.20 3.36 8.56
N GLY A 48 1.65 3.90 7.43
CA GLY A 48 2.28 5.21 7.33
C GLY A 48 1.30 6.32 7.02
N LYS A 49 1.83 7.53 6.78
CA LYS A 49 1.02 8.72 6.41
C LYS A 49 0.27 8.55 5.08
N ASN A 50 0.98 8.00 4.08
CA ASN A 50 0.56 7.95 2.68
C ASN A 50 0.49 6.53 2.10
N ALA A 51 1.02 5.54 2.82
CA ALA A 51 1.04 4.16 2.38
C ALA A 51 0.90 3.19 3.55
N THR A 52 0.33 2.03 3.27
CA THR A 52 0.33 0.87 4.16
C THR A 52 1.21 -0.21 3.54
N VAL A 53 2.02 -0.86 4.36
CA VAL A 53 2.98 -1.90 3.96
C VAL A 53 2.77 -3.12 4.84
N VAL A 54 2.63 -4.30 4.23
CA VAL A 54 2.53 -5.57 4.96
C VAL A 54 3.78 -6.40 4.67
N LEU A 55 4.48 -6.75 5.73
CA LEU A 55 5.66 -7.61 5.68
C LEU A 55 5.32 -9.02 6.16
N SER A 56 5.95 -10.02 5.55
CA SER A 56 6.02 -11.37 6.10
C SER A 56 6.93 -11.42 7.33
N SER A 57 6.84 -12.49 8.12
CA SER A 57 7.78 -12.80 9.20
C SER A 57 9.25 -12.83 8.75
N LYS A 58 9.51 -13.15 7.48
CA LYS A 58 10.86 -13.13 6.88
C LYS A 58 11.31 -11.71 6.48
N GLY A 59 10.49 -10.69 6.72
CA GLY A 59 10.77 -9.28 6.39
C GLY A 59 10.64 -8.94 4.90
N LYS A 60 9.94 -9.77 4.12
CA LYS A 60 9.66 -9.52 2.69
C LYS A 60 8.33 -8.79 2.53
N LEU A 61 8.27 -7.84 1.60
CA LEU A 61 7.04 -7.12 1.30
C LEU A 61 6.04 -8.04 0.57
N ILE A 62 4.92 -8.32 1.22
CA ILE A 62 3.81 -9.10 0.66
C ILE A 62 2.88 -8.17 -0.11
N THR A 63 2.41 -7.08 0.51
CA THR A 63 1.51 -6.13 -0.16
C THR A 63 1.77 -4.70 0.29
N THR A 64 1.46 -3.75 -0.58
CA THR A 64 1.47 -2.32 -0.26
C THR A 64 0.39 -1.59 -1.02
N TYR A 65 -0.13 -0.51 -0.41
CA TYR A 65 -1.11 0.35 -1.03
C TYR A 65 -1.00 1.77 -0.50
N GLY A 66 -1.22 2.73 -1.40
CA GLY A 66 -1.35 4.13 -1.03
C GLY A 66 -2.61 4.39 -0.22
N ARG A 67 -2.66 5.55 0.43
CA ARG A 67 -3.84 6.03 1.15
C ARG A 67 -5.05 6.09 0.20
N PRO A 68 -6.24 5.62 0.61
CA PRO A 68 -7.46 5.79 -0.17
C PRO A 68 -7.70 7.28 -0.42
N ARG A 69 -8.05 7.67 -1.65
CA ARG A 69 -8.34 9.07 -2.02
C ARG A 69 -9.79 9.49 -1.67
N GLY A 70 -10.44 8.80 -0.74
CA GLY A 70 -11.89 8.92 -0.48
C GLY A 70 -12.72 7.95 -1.31
N PRO A 71 -14.05 7.87 -1.07
CA PRO A 71 -14.95 7.04 -1.86
C PRO A 71 -14.87 7.43 -3.33
N GLN A 72 -14.74 6.44 -4.21
CA GLN A 72 -14.90 6.65 -5.64
C GLN A 72 -16.40 6.86 -5.88
N VAL A 73 -16.82 8.13 -6.00
CA VAL A 73 -18.20 8.46 -6.39
C VAL A 73 -18.32 8.14 -7.87
N TRP A 74 -19.04 7.08 -8.19
CA TRP A 74 -19.49 6.79 -9.54
C TRP A 74 -20.81 7.55 -9.74
N ASP A 75 -20.88 8.45 -10.71
CA ASP A 75 -22.17 8.90 -11.19
C ASP A 75 -22.79 7.77 -12.04
N LEU A 76 -24.11 7.60 -11.99
CA LEU A 76 -24.81 6.55 -12.76
C LEU A 76 -24.69 6.70 -14.28
N ASN A 77 -24.02 7.76 -14.75
CA ASN A 77 -23.85 8.10 -16.16
C ASN A 77 -22.38 8.00 -16.66
N GLY A 78 -21.44 7.56 -15.82
CA GLY A 78 -20.07 7.23 -16.25
C GLY A 78 -19.21 8.43 -16.68
N ILE A 79 -19.56 9.67 -16.33
CA ILE A 79 -18.77 10.86 -16.68
C ILE A 79 -18.03 11.37 -15.45
N LYS A 80 -16.73 11.08 -15.42
CA LYS A 80 -15.82 11.57 -14.39
C LYS A 80 -15.70 13.10 -14.42
N LYS A 81 -16.51 13.81 -13.61
CA LYS A 81 -16.23 15.22 -13.29
C LYS A 81 -15.02 15.31 -12.37
N ILE A 82 -13.93 15.86 -12.88
CA ILE A 82 -12.80 16.32 -12.07
C ILE A 82 -13.14 17.75 -11.66
N LYS A 83 -13.11 18.03 -10.34
CA LYS A 83 -13.15 19.40 -9.80
C LYS A 83 -11.73 19.94 -9.73
#